data_AF-A0A946U4Z5-F1
#
_entry.id   AF-A0A946U4Z5-F1
#
_cell.length_a   1.000
_cell.length_b   1.000
_cell.length_c   1.000
_cell.angle_alpha   90.00
_cell.angle_beta   90.00
_cell.angle_gamma   90.00
#
_symmetry.space_group_name_H-M   'P 1'
#
loop_
_entity.id
_entity.type
_entity.pdbx_description
1 polymer ?
#
loop_
_entity_poly.entity_id
_entity_poly.type
_entity_poly.pdbx_seq_one_letter_code
_entity_poly.pdbx_strand_id
1 'polypeptide(L)'
;MTDYFVDSRAAGANDGAAGDADANTKNTNVIDDAWQSLADITGLLAGDTVTLVRGSGPYEEELSLIQNGTATAPIKWFLNGDIGSSSGVIVRAGDDLNEKTGAEWILSSSGTNEYYFTVSGLDPSLSEVKSATVNNYFRLASAGESARERGSAGSLSANLEWAWGDNDTLGFSTFYIKCDSGTPADLEIIVSQRFFVLDQNKRNHQFYDADFRYGNEATVRSRHSVGHFWQFFNPFIAFANNNGFMVQADGSLEIFNPRGAWCGHRFVSVQSTADCEVAVYGGVERGAHLSARIDAATLTGSVNFYNFIGADQEAGAYEADSSAVLMNSKNCCWYPRMLAAGGALGYLGTANWPRTDISDIPSYMDTTESDQANLTDPLFKTSTEGYLKPSDFELKQSSPLKGRGAGYRSEKSGSRSRGLISSMIG
;
A
#
# COMPACT_ATOMS: atom_id res chain seq x y z
N MET A 1 -4.34 13.53 -26.26
CA MET A 1 -4.50 12.14 -25.83
C MET A 1 -3.51 11.35 -26.63
N THR A 2 -2.30 11.34 -26.09
CA THR A 2 -1.19 10.49 -26.49
C THR A 2 -1.10 9.39 -25.45
N ASP A 3 -0.73 8.19 -25.89
CA ASP A 3 -0.47 7.06 -25.00
C ASP A 3 1.05 6.86 -24.92
N TYR A 4 1.55 6.86 -23.69
CA TYR A 4 2.97 6.70 -23.38
C TYR A 4 3.23 5.36 -22.69
N PHE A 5 4.43 4.81 -22.88
CA PHE A 5 4.85 3.52 -22.35
C PHE A 5 6.10 3.65 -21.49
N VAL A 6 6.14 2.86 -20.42
CA VAL A 6 7.33 2.70 -19.57
C VAL A 6 7.66 1.22 -19.44
N ASP A 7 8.90 0.86 -19.74
CA ASP A 7 9.43 -0.51 -19.64
C ASP A 7 10.89 -0.47 -19.13
N SER A 8 11.17 -1.11 -17.99
CA SER A 8 12.51 -1.16 -17.38
C SER A 8 13.53 -1.89 -18.25
N ARG A 9 13.06 -2.63 -19.26
CA ARG A 9 13.88 -3.33 -20.25
C ARG A 9 14.21 -2.48 -21.48
N ALA A 10 13.56 -1.32 -21.63
CA ALA A 10 13.88 -0.38 -22.71
C ALA A 10 15.33 0.11 -22.57
N ALA A 11 15.94 0.49 -23.69
CA ALA A 11 17.31 0.99 -23.71
C ALA A 11 17.43 2.13 -24.73
N GLY A 12 18.14 3.20 -24.36
CA GLY A 12 18.36 4.36 -25.22
C GLY A 12 17.56 5.60 -24.81
N ALA A 13 17.70 6.66 -25.60
CA ALA A 13 16.99 7.93 -25.39
C ALA A 13 15.64 7.88 -26.11
N ASN A 14 14.65 7.29 -25.44
CA ASN A 14 13.31 7.10 -25.98
C ASN A 14 12.38 8.24 -25.55
N ASP A 15 11.37 8.56 -26.36
CA ASP A 15 10.39 9.60 -26.07
C ASP A 15 9.11 9.07 -25.39
N GLY A 16 9.07 7.76 -25.13
CA GLY A 16 7.96 7.07 -24.47
C GLY A 16 6.73 6.88 -25.34
N ALA A 17 6.72 7.36 -26.59
CA ALA A 17 5.55 7.32 -27.44
C ALA A 17 5.58 6.07 -28.34
N ALA A 18 4.50 5.28 -28.34
CA ALA A 18 4.31 4.30 -29.41
C ALA A 18 3.30 4.85 -30.43
N GLY A 19 3.64 4.80 -31.72
CA GLY A 19 2.68 4.92 -32.82
C GLY A 19 1.79 3.68 -32.99
N ASP A 20 1.77 2.76 -32.01
CA ASP A 20 1.13 1.46 -32.08
C ASP A 20 -0.05 1.38 -31.10
N ALA A 21 -1.24 1.11 -31.61
CA ALA A 21 -2.50 1.16 -30.85
C ALA A 21 -2.72 -0.07 -29.95
N ASP A 22 -1.84 -1.09 -30.02
CA ASP A 22 -1.99 -2.36 -29.31
C ASP A 22 -0.88 -2.59 -28.25
N ALA A 23 -0.92 -1.74 -27.22
CA ALA A 23 -0.18 -1.84 -25.94
C ALA A 23 -0.20 -3.23 -25.27
N ASN A 24 -1.16 -4.09 -25.64
CA ASN A 24 -1.41 -5.38 -25.00
C ASN A 24 -0.65 -6.55 -25.63
N THR A 25 0.09 -6.32 -26.71
CA THR A 25 1.01 -7.32 -27.25
C THR A 25 2.42 -6.96 -26.80
N LYS A 26 3.21 -7.94 -26.35
CA LYS A 26 4.67 -7.81 -26.17
C LYS A 26 5.34 -7.65 -27.56
N ASN A 27 4.88 -6.69 -28.35
CA ASN A 27 5.47 -6.35 -29.63
C ASN A 27 6.80 -5.67 -29.33
N THR A 28 7.87 -6.11 -29.97
CA THR A 28 9.22 -5.54 -29.82
C THR A 28 9.22 -4.03 -30.02
N ASN A 29 8.34 -3.54 -30.89
CA ASN A 29 8.18 -2.11 -31.17
C ASN A 29 7.78 -1.27 -29.94
N VAL A 30 7.03 -1.84 -28.98
CA VAL A 30 6.63 -1.09 -27.76
C VAL A 30 7.81 -0.93 -26.80
N ILE A 31 8.73 -1.90 -26.76
CA ILE A 31 9.92 -1.83 -25.89
C ILE A 31 10.93 -0.83 -26.45
N ASP A 32 11.07 -0.77 -27.78
CA ASP A 32 12.05 0.07 -28.44
C ASP A 32 11.77 1.57 -28.25
N ASP A 33 10.51 1.99 -28.10
CA ASP A 33 10.11 3.40 -27.91
C ASP A 33 9.66 3.75 -26.47
N ALA A 34 9.57 2.78 -25.55
CA ALA A 34 9.17 3.04 -24.17
C ALA A 34 10.24 3.81 -23.38
N TRP A 35 9.82 4.63 -22.41
CA TRP A 35 10.72 5.17 -21.39
C TRP A 35 11.26 4.05 -20.50
N GLN A 36 12.52 4.14 -20.10
CA GLN A 36 13.14 3.12 -19.24
C GLN A 36 12.73 3.28 -17.78
N SER A 37 12.58 4.53 -17.33
CA SER A 37 12.28 4.88 -15.93
C SER A 37 11.07 5.82 -15.82
N LEU A 38 10.40 5.79 -14.67
CA LEU A 38 9.34 6.75 -14.31
C LEU A 38 9.90 8.19 -14.20
N ALA A 39 11.20 8.35 -13.97
CA ALA A 39 11.86 9.65 -13.95
C ALA A 39 12.01 10.29 -15.34
N ASP A 40 11.97 9.48 -16.40
CA ASP A 40 12.10 9.95 -17.79
C ASP A 40 10.79 10.53 -18.35
N ILE A 41 9.67 10.33 -17.64
CA ILE A 41 8.35 10.79 -18.04
C ILE A 41 8.34 12.31 -18.14
N THR A 42 8.20 12.80 -19.36
CA THR A 42 8.15 14.24 -19.66
C THR A 42 7.03 14.57 -20.64
N GLY A 43 6.68 15.85 -20.77
CA GLY A 43 5.79 16.31 -21.84
C GLY A 43 4.31 15.94 -21.76
N LEU A 44 3.84 15.30 -20.68
CA LEU A 44 2.43 14.91 -20.51
C LEU A 44 1.46 16.10 -20.63
N LEU A 45 0.32 15.88 -21.26
CA LEU A 45 -0.80 16.82 -21.34
C LEU A 45 -2.06 16.23 -20.68
N ALA A 46 -3.00 17.11 -20.35
CA ALA A 46 -4.28 16.67 -19.80
C ALA A 46 -5.01 15.71 -20.77
N GLY A 47 -5.46 14.58 -20.24
CA GLY A 47 -6.14 13.53 -20.99
C GLY A 47 -5.20 12.46 -21.58
N ASP A 48 -3.88 12.58 -21.41
CA ASP A 48 -2.94 11.57 -21.85
C ASP A 48 -2.95 10.33 -20.94
N THR A 49 -2.39 9.25 -21.47
CA THR A 49 -2.28 7.96 -20.78
C THR A 49 -0.82 7.58 -20.62
N VAL A 50 -0.45 7.00 -19.47
CA VAL A 50 0.84 6.36 -19.25
C VAL A 50 0.60 4.90 -18.87
N THR A 51 1.26 3.96 -19.55
CA THR A 51 1.13 2.52 -19.33
C THR A 51 2.48 1.92 -18.98
N LEU A 52 2.57 1.25 -17.82
CA LEU A 52 3.75 0.46 -17.48
C LEU A 52 3.57 -0.93 -18.13
N VAL A 53 4.52 -1.29 -18.99
CA VAL A 53 4.44 -2.51 -19.82
C VAL A 53 4.45 -3.76 -18.93
N ARG A 54 3.65 -4.77 -19.30
CA ARG A 54 3.55 -6.00 -18.50
C ARG A 54 4.89 -6.74 -18.40
N GLY A 55 5.22 -7.14 -17.18
CA GLY A 55 6.48 -7.80 -16.86
C GLY A 55 7.67 -6.86 -16.82
N SER A 56 7.42 -5.55 -16.89
CA SER A 56 8.38 -4.52 -16.51
C SER A 56 8.48 -4.41 -14.99
N GLY A 57 9.55 -3.77 -14.53
CA GLY A 57 9.85 -3.53 -13.13
C GLY A 57 10.51 -4.72 -12.42
N PRO A 58 10.58 -4.72 -11.08
CA PRO A 58 10.08 -3.66 -10.20
C PRO A 58 10.73 -2.29 -10.49
N TYR A 59 9.97 -1.21 -10.30
CA TYR A 59 10.49 0.16 -10.36
C TYR A 59 10.82 0.62 -8.94
N GLU A 60 12.11 0.77 -8.64
CA GLU A 60 12.62 1.23 -7.33
C GLU A 60 12.77 2.75 -7.31
N GLU A 61 11.67 3.46 -7.52
CA GLU A 61 11.68 4.91 -7.63
C GLU A 61 10.35 5.52 -7.18
N GLU A 62 10.39 6.82 -6.87
CA GLU A 62 9.19 7.59 -6.59
C GLU A 62 8.49 7.93 -7.92
N LEU A 63 7.19 7.69 -7.99
CA LEU A 63 6.36 8.14 -9.10
C LEU A 63 6.13 9.65 -8.98
N SER A 64 6.84 10.42 -9.80
CA SER A 64 6.68 11.87 -9.89
C SER A 64 5.60 12.24 -10.92
N LEU A 65 4.55 12.92 -10.47
CA LEU A 65 3.56 13.50 -11.36
C LEU A 65 4.07 14.86 -11.81
N ILE A 66 4.42 15.00 -13.08
CA ILE A 66 5.02 16.24 -13.60
C ILE A 66 3.98 17.28 -14.04
N GLN A 67 2.76 16.85 -14.37
CA GLN A 67 1.74 17.69 -15.01
C GLN A 67 0.36 17.45 -14.41
N ASN A 68 -0.51 18.45 -14.52
CA ASN A 68 -1.90 18.34 -14.09
C ASN A 68 -2.79 17.81 -15.21
N GLY A 69 -3.71 16.91 -14.87
CA GLY A 69 -4.90 16.69 -15.68
C GLY A 69 -5.94 17.80 -15.48
N THR A 70 -7.07 17.68 -16.17
CA THR A 70 -8.28 18.47 -15.89
C THR A 70 -9.42 17.56 -15.45
N ALA A 71 -10.47 18.12 -14.86
CA ALA A 71 -11.60 17.33 -14.40
C ALA A 71 -12.27 16.51 -15.53
N THR A 72 -12.27 17.03 -16.76
CA THR A 72 -12.83 16.37 -17.95
C THR A 72 -11.81 15.59 -18.76
N ALA A 73 -10.51 15.82 -18.53
CA ALA A 73 -9.40 15.12 -19.17
C ALA A 73 -8.32 14.80 -18.13
N PRO A 74 -8.57 13.83 -17.22
CA PRO A 74 -7.57 13.41 -16.26
C PRO A 74 -6.42 12.69 -16.97
N ILE A 75 -5.21 12.77 -16.41
CA ILE A 75 -4.10 11.91 -16.84
C ILE A 75 -4.33 10.53 -16.24
N LYS A 76 -4.23 9.49 -17.07
CA LYS A 76 -4.51 8.10 -16.68
C LYS A 76 -3.24 7.30 -16.61
N TRP A 77 -3.08 6.52 -15.54
CA TRP A 77 -1.93 5.67 -15.30
C TRP A 77 -2.39 4.22 -15.25
N PHE A 78 -1.87 3.36 -16.12
CA PHE A 78 -2.12 1.92 -16.12
C PHE A 78 -0.85 1.21 -15.66
N LEU A 79 -0.81 0.83 -14.39
CA LEU A 79 0.40 0.29 -13.76
C LEU A 79 0.45 -1.24 -13.76
N ASN A 80 -0.46 -1.88 -14.47
CA ASN A 80 -0.44 -3.32 -14.63
C ASN A 80 -1.15 -3.58 -15.95
N GLY A 81 -0.39 -3.76 -17.03
CA GLY A 81 -0.87 -3.83 -18.42
C GLY A 81 -1.88 -4.94 -18.76
N ASP A 82 -2.57 -5.53 -17.77
CA ASP A 82 -3.92 -6.10 -17.87
C ASP A 82 -4.61 -6.08 -16.50
N ILE A 83 -5.88 -5.65 -16.47
CA ILE A 83 -6.76 -5.66 -15.29
C ILE A 83 -6.90 -7.10 -14.75
N GLY A 84 -6.12 -7.47 -13.73
CA GLY A 84 -6.24 -8.75 -12.99
C GLY A 84 -5.12 -9.79 -13.15
N SER A 85 -3.94 -9.43 -13.67
CA SER A 85 -2.78 -10.33 -13.65
C SER A 85 -2.02 -10.28 -12.31
N SER A 86 -1.61 -11.43 -11.77
CA SER A 86 -0.80 -11.55 -10.54
C SER A 86 0.70 -11.27 -10.76
N SER A 87 1.09 -10.96 -12.00
CA SER A 87 2.47 -10.61 -12.40
C SER A 87 2.56 -9.12 -12.72
N GLY A 88 2.02 -8.30 -11.82
CA GLY A 88 1.94 -6.87 -11.98
C GLY A 88 3.28 -6.17 -11.89
N VAL A 89 3.34 -4.99 -12.48
CA VAL A 89 4.45 -4.07 -12.31
C VAL A 89 4.33 -3.47 -10.90
N ILE A 90 5.39 -3.61 -10.11
CA ILE A 90 5.49 -3.03 -8.77
C ILE A 90 6.22 -1.70 -8.87
N VAL A 91 5.68 -0.65 -8.27
CA VAL A 91 6.43 0.57 -7.98
C VAL A 91 6.68 0.62 -6.48
N ARG A 92 7.94 0.67 -6.07
CA ARG A 92 8.33 0.57 -4.66
C ARG A 92 9.24 1.70 -4.22
N ALA A 93 8.98 2.17 -3.00
CA ALA A 93 9.82 3.12 -2.26
C ALA A 93 10.96 2.42 -1.51
N GLY A 94 11.25 1.17 -1.86
CA GLY A 94 12.26 0.35 -1.23
C GLY A 94 13.23 -0.23 -2.25
N ASP A 95 14.39 -0.62 -1.74
CA ASP A 95 15.49 -1.17 -2.53
C ASP A 95 15.74 -2.62 -2.11
N ASP A 96 16.07 -3.49 -3.06
CA ASP A 96 16.65 -4.79 -2.75
C ASP A 96 18.13 -4.63 -2.35
N LEU A 97 18.47 -5.02 -1.13
CA LEU A 97 19.84 -4.90 -0.62
C LEU A 97 20.81 -5.83 -1.35
N ASN A 98 20.37 -7.00 -1.80
CA ASN A 98 21.24 -7.98 -2.45
C ASN A 98 21.48 -7.66 -3.93
N GLU A 99 20.67 -6.81 -4.55
CA GLU A 99 20.88 -6.32 -5.92
C GLU A 99 21.84 -5.11 -5.98
N LYS A 100 22.20 -4.51 -4.84
CA LYS A 100 23.17 -3.40 -4.80
C LYS A 100 24.56 -3.88 -5.25
N THR A 101 25.20 -3.12 -6.13
CA THR A 101 26.57 -3.40 -6.56
C THR A 101 27.53 -3.32 -5.37
N GLY A 102 28.24 -4.41 -5.09
CA GLY A 102 29.14 -4.52 -3.94
C GLY A 102 28.43 -4.86 -2.63
N ALA A 103 27.18 -5.32 -2.66
CA ALA A 103 26.45 -5.82 -1.49
C ALA A 103 27.26 -6.89 -0.74
N GLU A 104 27.44 -6.66 0.56
CA GLU A 104 28.14 -7.57 1.46
C GLU A 104 27.40 -7.68 2.79
N TRP A 105 27.46 -8.88 3.39
CA TRP A 105 26.90 -9.16 4.71
C TRP A 105 28.02 -9.62 5.63
N ILE A 106 28.27 -8.86 6.69
CA ILE A 106 29.34 -9.15 7.64
C ILE A 106 28.71 -9.63 8.94
N LEU A 107 29.22 -10.74 9.46
CA LEU A 107 28.79 -11.27 10.75
C LEU A 107 29.16 -10.28 11.87
N SER A 108 28.15 -9.87 12.64
CA SER A 108 28.30 -9.02 13.82
C SER A 108 29.07 -9.75 14.92
N SER A 109 29.84 -8.98 15.67
CA SER A 109 30.62 -9.44 16.82
C SER A 109 29.78 -9.71 18.08
N SER A 110 28.48 -9.41 18.05
CA SER A 110 27.53 -9.61 19.15
C SER A 110 27.36 -11.07 19.60
N GLY A 111 27.70 -12.03 18.74
CA GLY A 111 27.52 -13.47 19.01
C GLY A 111 26.07 -13.97 18.86
N THR A 112 25.19 -13.20 18.22
CA THR A 112 23.75 -13.51 18.08
C THR A 112 23.35 -14.04 16.69
N ASN A 113 24.31 -14.46 15.85
CA ASN A 113 24.11 -14.76 14.41
C ASN A 113 23.47 -13.58 13.65
N GLU A 114 23.81 -12.36 14.07
CA GLU A 114 23.41 -11.15 13.39
C GLU A 114 24.43 -10.81 12.32
N TYR A 115 23.93 -10.35 11.18
CA TYR A 115 24.73 -9.85 10.08
C TYR A 115 24.32 -8.42 9.82
N TYR A 116 25.29 -7.57 9.47
CA TYR A 116 25.03 -6.21 9.05
C TYR A 116 25.40 -6.01 7.59
N PHE A 117 24.63 -5.15 6.92
CA PHE A 117 24.80 -4.85 5.52
C PHE A 117 25.88 -3.79 5.30
N THR A 118 26.72 -3.98 4.28
CA THR A 118 27.68 -2.98 3.79
C THR A 118 27.71 -2.98 2.27
N VAL A 119 28.31 -1.94 1.69
CA VAL A 119 28.69 -1.92 0.28
C VAL A 119 30.21 -1.90 0.19
N SER A 120 30.81 -3.01 -0.26
CA SER A 120 32.26 -3.20 -0.34
C SER A 120 32.98 -2.90 0.99
N GLY A 121 32.40 -3.36 2.10
CA GLY A 121 32.90 -3.14 3.46
C GLY A 121 32.70 -1.74 4.04
N LEU A 122 32.04 -0.82 3.31
CA LEU A 122 31.84 0.57 3.72
C LEU A 122 30.38 0.88 4.06
N ASP A 123 30.16 2.10 4.54
CA ASP A 123 28.82 2.68 4.78
C ASP A 123 27.95 2.55 3.52
N PRO A 124 26.83 1.82 3.57
CA PRO A 124 25.95 1.63 2.42
C PRO A 124 25.13 2.88 2.09
N SER A 125 25.26 3.98 2.85
CA SER A 125 24.54 5.24 2.70
C SER A 125 23.02 5.06 2.69
N LEU A 126 22.52 4.09 3.46
CA LEU A 126 21.10 3.83 3.60
C LEU A 126 20.43 4.92 4.44
N SER A 127 19.20 5.28 4.09
CA SER A 127 18.34 6.03 5.01
C SER A 127 17.81 5.10 6.11
N GLU A 128 17.39 5.66 7.26
CA GLU A 128 16.82 4.84 8.34
C GLU A 128 15.71 3.95 7.80
N VAL A 129 15.90 2.64 7.94
CA VAL A 129 14.94 1.64 7.51
C VAL A 129 13.81 1.57 8.52
N LYS A 130 12.62 2.02 8.13
CA LYS A 130 11.42 1.95 8.96
C LYS A 130 10.53 0.76 8.63
N SER A 131 10.65 0.17 7.45
CA SER A 131 9.90 -1.02 7.05
C SER A 131 10.73 -1.88 6.12
N ALA A 132 10.62 -3.21 6.25
CA ALA A 132 11.32 -4.12 5.35
C ALA A 132 10.60 -5.46 5.25
N THR A 133 10.86 -6.16 4.14
CA THR A 133 10.53 -7.57 3.99
C THR A 133 11.80 -8.38 3.83
N VAL A 134 11.92 -9.45 4.61
CA VAL A 134 13.01 -10.43 4.53
C VAL A 134 12.39 -11.77 4.13
N ASN A 135 12.73 -12.28 2.95
CA ASN A 135 12.11 -13.48 2.38
C ASN A 135 10.59 -13.48 2.57
N ASN A 136 9.96 -12.38 2.16
CA ASN A 136 8.52 -12.22 2.24
C ASN A 136 7.94 -12.09 3.68
N TYR A 137 8.78 -12.00 4.73
CA TYR A 137 8.33 -11.67 6.09
C TYR A 137 8.45 -10.18 6.35
N PHE A 138 7.32 -9.52 6.59
CA PHE A 138 7.25 -8.09 6.83
C PHE A 138 7.44 -7.74 8.30
N ARG A 139 8.25 -6.72 8.58
CA ARG A 139 8.35 -6.04 9.89
C ARG A 139 8.56 -4.54 9.70
N LEU A 140 8.27 -3.76 10.74
CA LEU A 140 8.39 -2.30 10.72
C LEU A 140 8.81 -1.70 12.07
N ALA A 141 9.18 -0.42 12.08
CA ALA A 141 9.65 0.30 13.25
C ALA A 141 8.53 0.75 14.21
N SER A 142 7.27 0.72 13.76
CA SER A 142 6.11 1.24 14.50
C SER A 142 4.92 0.29 14.42
N ALA A 143 5.16 -1.01 14.60
CA ALA A 143 4.17 -2.04 14.31
C ALA A 143 2.97 -2.07 15.25
N GLY A 144 3.02 -1.38 16.39
CA GLY A 144 2.07 -1.51 17.51
C GLY A 144 2.01 -2.91 18.15
N GLU A 145 2.40 -3.95 17.40
CA GLU A 145 2.52 -5.34 17.80
C GLU A 145 3.97 -5.86 17.74
N SER A 146 4.40 -6.49 18.84
CA SER A 146 5.75 -7.03 19.01
C SER A 146 6.16 -8.08 17.97
N ALA A 147 5.23 -8.87 17.43
CA ALA A 147 5.54 -9.89 16.42
C ALA A 147 5.97 -9.30 15.07
N ARG A 148 5.59 -8.04 14.81
CA ARG A 148 5.82 -7.34 13.54
C ARG A 148 6.75 -6.14 13.71
N GLU A 149 7.10 -5.81 14.95
CA GLU A 149 8.08 -4.79 15.25
C GLU A 149 9.48 -5.26 14.84
N ARG A 150 10.31 -4.32 14.38
CA ARG A 150 11.74 -4.57 14.20
C ARG A 150 12.37 -4.84 15.57
N GLY A 151 13.39 -5.68 15.60
CA GLY A 151 14.16 -5.93 16.81
C GLY A 151 15.12 -4.78 17.13
N SER A 152 15.98 -5.02 18.12
CA SER A 152 17.10 -4.14 18.45
C SER A 152 18.41 -4.76 17.98
N ALA A 153 19.28 -3.96 17.35
CA ALA A 153 20.58 -4.45 16.89
C ALA A 153 21.41 -4.93 18.10
N GLY A 154 22.06 -6.09 17.97
CA GLY A 154 22.77 -6.77 19.05
C GLY A 154 21.92 -7.65 19.95
N SER A 155 20.59 -7.69 19.75
CA SER A 155 19.67 -8.52 20.54
C SER A 155 18.53 -9.11 19.72
N LEU A 156 18.75 -9.34 18.42
CA LEU A 156 17.78 -10.00 17.56
C LEU A 156 17.55 -11.44 18.06
N SER A 157 16.29 -11.79 18.26
CA SER A 157 15.86 -13.00 18.97
C SER A 157 15.35 -14.08 18.03
N ALA A 158 14.68 -13.69 16.94
CA ALA A 158 14.08 -14.60 15.99
C ALA A 158 14.84 -14.63 14.65
N ASN A 159 14.90 -15.79 14.01
CA ASN A 159 15.44 -15.89 12.65
C ASN A 159 14.66 -14.99 11.69
N LEU A 160 15.37 -14.31 10.78
CA LEU A 160 14.85 -13.31 9.84
C LEU A 160 14.29 -12.03 10.50
N GLU A 161 14.44 -11.88 11.81
CA GLU A 161 14.25 -10.60 12.47
C GLU A 161 15.33 -9.62 12.01
N TRP A 162 14.96 -8.35 11.90
CA TRP A 162 15.89 -7.29 11.50
C TRP A 162 15.83 -6.10 12.46
N ALA A 163 16.91 -5.32 12.44
CA ALA A 163 17.03 -4.07 13.18
C ALA A 163 17.76 -3.00 12.33
N TRP A 164 17.71 -1.76 12.80
CA TRP A 164 18.49 -0.65 12.27
C TRP A 164 19.32 -0.05 13.41
N GLY A 165 20.61 0.18 13.19
CA GLY A 165 21.47 0.80 14.19
C GLY A 165 22.96 0.62 13.90
N ASP A 166 23.79 0.91 14.91
CA ASP A 166 25.24 0.69 14.90
C ASP A 166 25.62 -0.14 16.15
N ASN A 167 25.56 -1.46 16.04
CA ASN A 167 25.90 -2.35 17.15
C ASN A 167 27.40 -2.71 17.19
N ASP A 168 28.11 -2.57 16.05
CA ASP A 168 29.50 -2.99 15.91
C ASP A 168 30.50 -1.82 15.94
N THR A 169 30.06 -0.63 16.36
CA THR A 169 30.90 0.59 16.40
C THR A 169 31.49 0.93 15.03
N LEU A 170 30.66 0.78 13.99
CA LEU A 170 31.01 1.00 12.59
C LEU A 170 31.22 2.49 12.29
N GLY A 171 30.65 3.38 13.11
CA GLY A 171 30.64 4.83 12.87
C GLY A 171 29.50 5.28 11.96
N PHE A 172 28.63 4.35 11.54
CA PHE A 172 27.43 4.58 10.76
C PHE A 172 26.36 3.55 11.16
N SER A 173 25.08 3.91 11.01
CA SER A 173 23.98 2.96 11.19
C SER A 173 23.70 2.19 9.90
N THR A 174 23.37 0.92 10.03
CA THR A 174 23.03 0.05 8.90
C THR A 174 21.92 -0.94 9.27
N PHE A 175 21.50 -1.74 8.29
CA PHE A 175 20.54 -2.81 8.44
C PHE A 175 21.20 -4.05 9.04
N TYR A 176 20.63 -4.55 10.12
CA TYR A 176 21.00 -5.78 10.80
C TYR A 176 19.93 -6.84 10.59
N ILE A 177 20.34 -8.09 10.43
CA ILE A 177 19.43 -9.24 10.30
C ILE A 177 19.99 -10.44 11.05
N LYS A 178 19.13 -11.16 11.77
CA LYS A 178 19.47 -12.46 12.31
C LYS A 178 19.24 -13.55 11.26
N CYS A 179 20.29 -14.31 10.97
CA CYS A 179 20.20 -15.43 10.04
C CYS A 179 20.82 -16.67 10.70
N ASP A 180 19.96 -17.56 11.21
CA ASP A 180 20.41 -18.79 11.89
C ASP A 180 20.81 -19.91 10.94
N SER A 181 20.42 -19.80 9.66
CA SER A 181 20.73 -20.78 8.62
C SER A 181 21.25 -20.08 7.36
N GLY A 182 22.55 -20.20 7.11
CA GLY A 182 23.18 -19.70 5.88
C GLY A 182 23.67 -18.26 6.01
N THR A 183 23.65 -17.54 4.88
CA THR A 183 24.03 -16.13 4.78
C THR A 183 22.84 -15.31 4.29
N PRO A 184 22.69 -14.05 4.72
CA PRO A 184 21.62 -13.19 4.20
C PRO A 184 21.72 -12.90 2.70
N ALA A 185 22.86 -13.18 2.06
CA ALA A 185 23.05 -13.03 0.62
C ALA A 185 22.13 -13.93 -0.23
N ASP A 186 21.58 -15.00 0.35
CA ASP A 186 20.66 -15.93 -0.33
C ASP A 186 19.18 -15.54 -0.14
N LEU A 187 18.90 -14.42 0.53
CA LEU A 187 17.54 -13.97 0.87
C LEU A 187 17.09 -12.85 -0.07
N GLU A 188 15.78 -12.66 -0.22
CA GLU A 188 15.19 -11.43 -0.77
C GLU A 188 15.03 -10.42 0.37
N ILE A 189 15.76 -9.31 0.35
CA ILE A 189 15.75 -8.31 1.44
C ILE A 189 15.44 -6.93 0.86
N ILE A 190 14.17 -6.54 0.94
CA ILE A 190 13.69 -5.26 0.43
C ILE A 190 13.47 -4.32 1.61
N VAL A 191 14.17 -3.19 1.62
CA VAL A 191 14.10 -2.20 2.69
C VAL A 191 13.55 -0.88 2.18
N SER A 192 12.66 -0.24 2.92
CA SER A 192 12.17 1.10 2.55
C SER A 192 13.30 2.12 2.65
N GLN A 193 13.51 2.90 1.59
CA GLN A 193 14.56 3.91 1.49
C GLN A 193 14.02 5.31 1.18
N ARG A 194 12.76 5.40 0.74
CA ARG A 194 12.07 6.66 0.45
C ARG A 194 10.87 6.82 1.39
N PHE A 195 10.44 8.06 1.60
CA PHE A 195 9.27 8.35 2.42
C PHE A 195 7.96 7.87 1.78
N PHE A 196 7.86 7.99 0.44
CA PHE A 196 6.67 7.69 -0.34
C PHE A 196 6.98 6.99 -1.66
N VAL A 197 6.01 6.25 -2.18
CA VAL A 197 5.99 5.81 -3.59
C VAL A 197 5.44 6.93 -4.47
N LEU A 198 4.42 7.62 -4.00
CA LEU A 198 3.78 8.72 -4.72
C LEU A 198 3.48 9.85 -3.75
N ASP A 199 4.14 11.00 -3.89
CA ASP A 199 3.90 12.18 -3.06
C ASP A 199 3.75 13.47 -3.88
N GLN A 200 2.52 13.83 -4.25
CA GLN A 200 2.32 14.89 -5.25
C GLN A 200 1.14 15.81 -4.96
N ASN A 201 1.26 17.04 -5.45
CA ASN A 201 0.21 18.07 -5.40
C ASN A 201 -0.47 18.31 -6.76
N LYS A 202 -0.19 17.44 -7.75
CA LYS A 202 -0.79 17.52 -9.08
C LYS A 202 -2.26 17.10 -9.04
N ARG A 203 -3.02 17.54 -10.03
CA ARG A 203 -4.48 17.54 -10.00
C ARG A 203 -5.05 16.60 -11.06
N ASN A 204 -6.17 15.94 -10.75
CA ASN A 204 -6.98 15.18 -11.71
C ASN A 204 -6.23 14.02 -12.35
N HIS A 205 -5.88 13.02 -11.53
CA HIS A 205 -5.22 11.80 -11.95
C HIS A 205 -6.07 10.57 -11.65
N GLN A 206 -5.95 9.56 -12.53
CA GLN A 206 -6.57 8.26 -12.34
C GLN A 206 -5.51 7.17 -12.42
N PHE A 207 -5.46 6.30 -11.43
CA PHE A 207 -4.50 5.20 -11.35
C PHE A 207 -5.25 3.88 -11.43
N TYR A 208 -4.85 3.01 -12.34
CA TYR A 208 -5.47 1.71 -12.59
C TYR A 208 -4.48 0.60 -12.26
N ASP A 209 -4.94 -0.30 -11.39
CA ASP A 209 -4.23 -1.50 -10.93
C ASP A 209 -2.81 -1.20 -10.40
N ALA A 210 -2.65 -0.06 -9.73
CA ALA A 210 -1.41 0.33 -9.06
C ALA A 210 -1.00 -0.71 -8.01
N ASP A 211 0.22 -1.24 -8.10
CA ASP A 211 0.84 -2.03 -7.05
C ASP A 211 1.96 -1.21 -6.43
N PHE A 212 1.63 -0.51 -5.35
CA PHE A 212 2.54 0.37 -4.64
C PHE A 212 2.94 -0.24 -3.30
N ARG A 213 4.25 -0.31 -3.09
CA ARG A 213 4.80 -0.97 -1.90
C ARG A 213 5.86 -0.14 -1.21
N TYR A 214 5.98 -0.36 0.09
CA TYR A 214 6.95 0.28 0.95
C TYR A 214 6.72 1.78 1.10
N GLY A 215 7.36 2.37 2.10
CA GLY A 215 7.32 3.80 2.37
C GLY A 215 7.66 4.04 3.84
N ASN A 216 8.72 4.79 4.11
CA ASN A 216 9.13 5.13 5.47
C ASN A 216 8.05 5.96 6.20
N GLU A 217 7.19 6.64 5.46
CA GLU A 217 6.02 7.33 5.99
C GLU A 217 4.74 6.73 5.42
N ALA A 218 4.41 6.99 4.15
CA ALA A 218 3.23 6.38 3.55
C ALA A 218 3.53 5.80 2.17
N THR A 219 2.66 4.95 1.64
CA THR A 219 2.81 4.56 0.23
C THR A 219 2.40 5.71 -0.69
N VAL A 220 1.23 6.30 -0.44
CA VAL A 220 0.69 7.42 -1.23
C VAL A 220 0.42 8.61 -0.34
N ARG A 221 0.91 9.78 -0.73
CA ARG A 221 0.56 11.08 -0.17
C ARG A 221 -0.04 12.01 -1.21
N SER A 222 -1.28 12.40 -0.96
CA SER A 222 -2.10 13.26 -1.82
C SER A 222 -2.16 14.68 -1.26
N ARG A 223 -1.74 15.67 -2.06
CA ARG A 223 -1.64 17.09 -1.67
C ARG A 223 -2.34 18.06 -2.63
N HIS A 224 -3.34 17.61 -3.39
CA HIS A 224 -4.07 18.49 -4.33
C HIS A 224 -5.17 19.32 -3.65
N SER A 225 -5.42 20.52 -4.19
CA SER A 225 -6.38 21.50 -3.66
C SER A 225 -7.85 21.19 -4.00
N VAL A 226 -8.77 21.91 -3.37
CA VAL A 226 -10.23 21.89 -3.63
C VAL A 226 -10.55 21.92 -5.13
N GLY A 227 -11.58 21.16 -5.51
CA GLY A 227 -12.10 21.11 -6.89
C GLY A 227 -11.29 20.17 -7.79
N HIS A 228 -10.38 19.39 -7.23
CA HIS A 228 -9.58 18.39 -7.93
C HIS A 228 -9.72 17.03 -7.27
N PHE A 229 -9.46 15.99 -8.07
CA PHE A 229 -9.61 14.60 -7.62
C PHE A 229 -8.38 13.76 -7.95
N TRP A 230 -8.11 12.78 -7.10
CA TRP A 230 -7.37 11.57 -7.48
C TRP A 230 -8.31 10.37 -7.35
N GLN A 231 -8.22 9.44 -8.30
CA GLN A 231 -8.98 8.19 -8.27
C GLN A 231 -8.04 7.00 -8.42
N PHE A 232 -8.21 6.00 -7.57
CA PHE A 232 -7.47 4.74 -7.65
C PHE A 232 -8.44 3.59 -7.93
N PHE A 233 -8.18 2.81 -8.96
CA PHE A 233 -8.99 1.66 -9.35
C PHE A 233 -8.20 0.37 -9.15
N ASN A 234 -8.69 -0.48 -8.25
CA ASN A 234 -8.06 -1.74 -7.83
C ASN A 234 -6.63 -1.63 -7.28
N PRO A 235 -6.24 -0.59 -6.52
CA PRO A 235 -4.87 -0.48 -6.04
C PRO A 235 -4.53 -1.62 -5.09
N PHE A 236 -3.27 -2.06 -5.11
CA PHE A 236 -2.63 -2.84 -4.07
C PHE A 236 -1.64 -1.94 -3.35
N ILE A 237 -1.84 -1.73 -2.05
CA ILE A 237 -1.01 -0.86 -1.22
C ILE A 237 -0.44 -1.71 -0.09
N ALA A 238 0.89 -1.77 0.02
CA ALA A 238 1.49 -2.63 1.03
C ALA A 238 2.77 -2.10 1.69
N PHE A 239 3.05 -2.63 2.88
CA PHE A 239 4.35 -2.56 3.55
C PHE A 239 4.85 -1.15 3.89
N ALA A 240 3.95 -0.18 4.03
CA ALA A 240 4.31 1.14 4.54
C ALA A 240 4.53 1.09 6.07
N ASN A 241 5.50 1.87 6.56
CA ASN A 241 5.72 1.99 8.00
C ASN A 241 4.57 2.72 8.72
N ASN A 242 4.02 3.80 8.15
CA ASN A 242 2.93 4.56 8.76
C ASN A 242 1.62 4.29 8.01
N ASN A 243 1.41 4.88 6.84
CA ASN A 243 0.08 4.89 6.21
C ASN A 243 0.06 4.26 4.81
N GLY A 244 -1.05 3.63 4.42
CA GLY A 244 -1.28 3.26 3.04
C GLY A 244 -1.50 4.52 2.18
N PHE A 245 -2.61 5.20 2.45
CA PHE A 245 -2.94 6.50 1.88
C PHE A 245 -2.87 7.58 2.95
N MET A 246 -2.24 8.70 2.60
CA MET A 246 -2.18 9.92 3.40
C MET A 246 -2.74 11.09 2.60
N VAL A 247 -3.70 11.83 3.15
CA VAL A 247 -4.34 12.98 2.51
C VAL A 247 -4.04 14.24 3.32
N GLN A 248 -3.34 15.20 2.71
CA GLN A 248 -2.85 16.42 3.36
C GLN A 248 -3.32 17.70 2.65
N ALA A 249 -4.39 17.63 1.88
CA ALA A 249 -4.93 18.80 1.19
C ALA A 249 -6.43 18.65 0.93
N ASP A 250 -7.00 19.74 0.42
CA ASP A 250 -8.45 20.02 0.41
C ASP A 250 -9.20 19.37 -0.77
N GLY A 251 -8.61 18.33 -1.34
CA GLY A 251 -9.12 17.65 -2.53
C GLY A 251 -10.02 16.46 -2.21
N SER A 252 -10.58 15.87 -3.27
CA SER A 252 -11.25 14.58 -3.19
C SER A 252 -10.29 13.43 -3.52
N LEU A 253 -10.37 12.34 -2.78
CA LEU A 253 -9.66 11.09 -3.05
C LEU A 253 -10.67 9.94 -3.07
N GLU A 254 -10.81 9.28 -4.22
CA GLU A 254 -11.67 8.12 -4.33
C GLU A 254 -10.84 6.86 -4.58
N ILE A 255 -11.14 5.80 -3.85
CA ILE A 255 -10.40 4.55 -3.88
C ILE A 255 -11.38 3.42 -4.12
N PHE A 256 -11.35 2.87 -5.33
CA PHE A 256 -12.23 1.81 -5.79
C PHE A 256 -11.53 0.46 -5.68
N ASN A 257 -12.15 -0.45 -4.95
CA ASN A 257 -11.77 -1.84 -4.78
C ASN A 257 -10.30 -2.04 -4.33
N PRO A 258 -9.82 -1.31 -3.30
CA PRO A 258 -8.44 -1.44 -2.86
C PRO A 258 -8.15 -2.81 -2.22
N ARG A 259 -6.87 -3.15 -2.20
CA ARG A 259 -6.29 -4.24 -1.41
C ARG A 259 -5.14 -3.66 -0.59
N GLY A 260 -5.31 -3.59 0.72
CA GLY A 260 -4.32 -3.07 1.66
C GLY A 260 -3.64 -4.19 2.43
N ALA A 261 -2.32 -4.14 2.58
CA ALA A 261 -1.53 -5.13 3.29
C ALA A 261 -0.52 -4.43 4.19
N TRP A 262 -0.63 -4.60 5.50
CA TRP A 262 0.48 -4.30 6.42
C TRP A 262 0.95 -2.84 6.37
N CYS A 263 0.02 -1.90 6.48
CA CYS A 263 0.33 -0.49 6.66
C CYS A 263 0.46 -0.24 8.16
N GLY A 264 1.67 -0.02 8.66
CA GLY A 264 2.00 -0.12 10.08
C GLY A 264 1.12 0.68 11.03
N HIS A 265 0.58 1.80 10.58
CA HIS A 265 -0.35 2.62 11.33
C HIS A 265 -1.74 2.61 10.71
N ARG A 266 -1.99 3.34 9.60
CA ARG A 266 -3.35 3.49 9.03
C ARG A 266 -3.45 2.99 7.60
N PHE A 267 -4.56 2.38 7.21
CA PHE A 267 -4.79 2.16 5.77
C PHE A 267 -5.09 3.50 5.04
N VAL A 268 -5.90 4.37 5.65
CA VAL A 268 -6.18 5.74 5.20
C VAL A 268 -5.96 6.73 6.36
N SER A 269 -5.20 7.80 6.14
CA SER A 269 -5.03 8.87 7.11
C SER A 269 -5.29 10.22 6.46
N VAL A 270 -6.14 11.02 7.09
CA VAL A 270 -6.43 12.38 6.69
C VAL A 270 -5.78 13.32 7.70
N GLN A 271 -4.84 14.11 7.20
CA GLN A 271 -4.03 15.07 7.96
C GLN A 271 -4.14 16.48 7.37
N SER A 272 -5.18 16.73 6.56
CA SER A 272 -5.44 18.07 6.03
C SER A 272 -5.93 19.02 7.13
N THR A 273 -5.66 20.31 7.01
CA THR A 273 -6.27 21.35 7.86
C THR A 273 -7.50 21.97 7.23
N ALA A 274 -7.82 21.64 5.98
CA ALA A 274 -9.00 22.12 5.26
C ALA A 274 -9.75 20.98 4.58
N ASP A 275 -10.96 21.31 4.09
CA ASP A 275 -12.01 20.36 3.75
C ASP A 275 -11.55 19.33 2.71
N CYS A 276 -11.62 18.07 3.08
CA CYS A 276 -11.23 16.95 2.22
C CYS A 276 -12.30 15.87 2.27
N GLU A 277 -12.48 15.20 1.14
CA GLU A 277 -13.42 14.10 1.01
C GLU A 277 -12.66 12.87 0.55
N VAL A 278 -12.64 11.84 1.39
CA VAL A 278 -12.10 10.53 1.03
C VAL A 278 -13.23 9.54 0.96
N ALA A 279 -13.34 8.81 -0.15
CA ALA A 279 -14.33 7.77 -0.33
C ALA A 279 -13.66 6.47 -0.76
N VAL A 280 -13.95 5.38 -0.04
CA VAL A 280 -13.44 4.04 -0.32
C VAL A 280 -14.60 3.13 -0.67
N TYR A 281 -14.57 2.53 -1.84
CA TYR A 281 -15.66 1.73 -2.39
C TYR A 281 -15.20 0.28 -2.61
N GLY A 282 -15.79 -0.68 -1.90
CA GLY A 282 -15.40 -2.09 -1.95
C GLY A 282 -14.04 -2.34 -1.31
N GLY A 283 -13.38 -3.43 -1.67
CA GLY A 283 -11.99 -3.69 -1.26
C GLY A 283 -11.81 -4.35 0.11
N VAL A 284 -10.54 -4.60 0.44
CA VAL A 284 -10.11 -5.21 1.69
C VAL A 284 -8.82 -4.55 2.16
N GLU A 285 -8.65 -4.35 3.45
CA GLU A 285 -7.32 -4.18 4.04
C GLU A 285 -7.07 -5.22 5.13
N ARG A 286 -5.79 -5.60 5.28
CA ARG A 286 -5.34 -6.48 6.33
C ARG A 286 -4.10 -5.94 7.03
N GLY A 287 -4.10 -5.96 8.36
CA GLY A 287 -2.89 -5.80 9.17
C GLY A 287 -2.47 -4.36 9.47
N ALA A 288 -3.35 -3.37 9.22
CA ALA A 288 -3.11 -2.02 9.70
C ALA A 288 -3.39 -1.89 11.21
N HIS A 289 -2.79 -0.91 11.88
CA HIS A 289 -3.16 -0.62 13.27
C HIS A 289 -4.60 -0.08 13.33
N LEU A 290 -4.99 0.88 12.47
CA LEU A 290 -6.40 1.23 12.18
C LEU A 290 -6.68 1.25 10.67
N SER A 291 -7.92 1.06 10.24
CA SER A 291 -8.27 1.28 8.84
C SER A 291 -8.27 2.76 8.46
N ALA A 292 -8.81 3.65 9.30
CA ALA A 292 -8.79 5.07 9.00
C ALA A 292 -8.57 5.98 10.21
N ARG A 293 -7.91 7.11 9.99
CA ARG A 293 -7.80 8.21 10.96
C ARG A 293 -8.00 9.57 10.33
N ILE A 294 -8.59 10.51 11.06
CA ILE A 294 -8.65 11.93 10.71
C ILE A 294 -8.07 12.75 11.86
N ASP A 295 -6.90 13.37 11.61
CA ASP A 295 -5.97 13.92 12.63
C ASP A 295 -6.22 15.40 12.99
N ALA A 296 -7.14 16.12 12.34
CA ALA A 296 -7.27 17.57 12.52
C ALA A 296 -8.53 18.00 13.28
N ALA A 297 -8.29 18.64 14.43
CA ALA A 297 -9.32 19.18 15.34
C ALA A 297 -10.31 20.17 14.69
N THR A 298 -9.92 20.83 13.60
CA THR A 298 -10.68 21.90 12.92
C THR A 298 -11.27 21.50 11.56
N LEU A 299 -11.16 20.23 11.16
CA LEU A 299 -11.64 19.77 9.85
C LEU A 299 -13.17 19.72 9.76
N THR A 300 -13.71 20.03 8.58
CA THR A 300 -15.08 19.65 8.16
C THR A 300 -15.09 18.56 7.08
N GLY A 301 -13.96 17.87 6.90
CA GLY A 301 -13.82 16.77 5.95
C GLY A 301 -14.60 15.50 6.31
N SER A 302 -14.66 14.57 5.36
CA SER A 302 -15.27 13.25 5.55
C SER A 302 -14.41 12.11 5.05
N VAL A 303 -14.48 10.97 5.74
CA VAL A 303 -13.95 9.69 5.28
C VAL A 303 -15.11 8.70 5.23
N ASN A 304 -15.38 8.18 4.05
CA ASN A 304 -16.52 7.31 3.77
C ASN A 304 -16.04 5.95 3.29
N PHE A 305 -16.53 4.88 3.88
CA PHE A 305 -16.30 3.51 3.42
C PHE A 305 -17.61 2.84 3.03
N TYR A 306 -17.59 2.14 1.89
CA TYR A 306 -18.74 1.43 1.35
C TYR A 306 -18.33 0.00 0.99
N ASN A 307 -19.04 -1.03 1.44
CA ASN A 307 -18.78 -2.44 1.07
C ASN A 307 -17.34 -2.93 1.35
N PHE A 308 -16.69 -2.39 2.38
CA PHE A 308 -15.27 -2.62 2.70
C PHE A 308 -15.09 -3.71 3.77
N ILE A 309 -14.00 -4.47 3.69
CA ILE A 309 -13.61 -5.42 4.74
C ILE A 309 -12.27 -4.98 5.32
N GLY A 310 -12.25 -4.70 6.61
CA GLY A 310 -11.01 -4.50 7.32
C GLY A 310 -10.72 -5.67 8.25
N ALA A 311 -9.52 -6.24 8.18
CA ALA A 311 -9.17 -7.44 8.90
C ALA A 311 -7.82 -7.35 9.58
N ASP A 312 -7.65 -8.11 10.67
CA ASP A 312 -6.40 -8.15 11.42
C ASP A 312 -5.93 -6.75 11.85
N GLN A 313 -6.88 -5.90 12.25
CA GLN A 313 -6.57 -4.56 12.75
C GLN A 313 -6.17 -4.59 14.22
N GLU A 314 -5.09 -3.93 14.59
CA GLU A 314 -4.62 -3.93 15.97
C GLU A 314 -5.53 -3.17 16.94
N ALA A 315 -5.96 -1.96 16.59
CA ALA A 315 -6.77 -1.10 17.46
C ALA A 315 -8.17 -0.79 16.90
N GLY A 316 -8.53 -1.39 15.76
CA GLY A 316 -9.88 -1.30 15.19
C GLY A 316 -10.03 -0.60 13.85
N ALA A 317 -11.25 -0.15 13.57
CA ALA A 317 -11.60 0.43 12.28
C ALA A 317 -11.15 1.89 12.17
N TYR A 318 -11.63 2.77 13.06
CA TYR A 318 -11.51 4.21 12.86
C TYR A 318 -11.13 5.02 14.11
N GLU A 319 -10.57 6.21 13.87
CA GLU A 319 -10.28 7.23 14.87
C GLU A 319 -10.51 8.64 14.27
N ALA A 320 -11.40 9.44 14.87
CA ALA A 320 -11.55 10.85 14.53
C ALA A 320 -11.23 11.74 15.74
N ASP A 321 -10.33 12.70 15.53
CA ASP A 321 -9.85 13.61 16.59
C ASP A 321 -10.80 14.80 16.84
N SER A 322 -11.95 14.87 16.15
CA SER A 322 -12.96 15.93 16.29
C SER A 322 -14.38 15.41 16.07
N SER A 323 -15.35 15.98 16.79
CA SER A 323 -16.78 15.69 16.61
C SER A 323 -17.40 16.34 15.37
N ALA A 324 -16.70 17.28 14.73
CA ALA A 324 -17.15 17.94 13.51
C ALA A 324 -16.86 17.12 12.24
N VAL A 325 -16.02 16.09 12.36
CA VAL A 325 -15.58 15.26 11.27
C VAL A 325 -16.56 14.11 11.04
N LEU A 326 -16.92 13.86 9.78
CA LEU A 326 -17.84 12.79 9.42
C LEU A 326 -17.08 11.53 8.99
N MET A 327 -17.18 10.48 9.78
CA MET A 327 -16.79 9.13 9.38
C MET A 327 -18.03 8.29 9.11
N ASN A 328 -18.22 7.90 7.86
CA ASN A 328 -19.37 7.08 7.46
C ASN A 328 -18.90 5.69 7.02
N SER A 329 -19.61 4.67 7.46
CA SER A 329 -19.47 3.31 6.95
C SER A 329 -20.82 2.77 6.56
N LYS A 330 -20.90 2.12 5.39
CA LYS A 330 -22.09 1.41 4.93
C LYS A 330 -21.68 0.06 4.37
N ASN A 331 -22.31 -1.03 4.81
CA ASN A 331 -21.99 -2.37 4.36
C ASN A 331 -20.55 -2.81 4.63
N CYS A 332 -19.96 -2.34 5.73
CA CYS A 332 -18.55 -2.62 6.06
C CYS A 332 -18.44 -3.68 7.15
N CYS A 333 -17.37 -4.48 7.11
CA CYS A 333 -17.10 -5.50 8.12
C CYS A 333 -15.71 -5.33 8.70
N TRP A 334 -15.60 -5.30 10.03
CA TRP A 334 -14.36 -5.06 10.76
C TRP A 334 -14.00 -6.26 11.62
N TYR A 335 -12.79 -6.79 11.44
CA TYR A 335 -12.24 -7.95 12.14
C TYR A 335 -10.95 -7.54 12.87
N PRO A 336 -11.06 -6.90 14.05
CA PRO A 336 -9.89 -6.52 14.83
C PRO A 336 -9.20 -7.74 15.46
N ARG A 337 -7.87 -7.74 15.49
CA ARG A 337 -7.06 -8.65 16.31
C ARG A 337 -6.79 -8.00 17.66
N MET A 338 -7.70 -8.16 18.60
CA MET A 338 -7.61 -7.57 19.96
C MET A 338 -6.51 -8.24 20.82
N LEU A 339 -5.31 -8.46 20.28
CA LEU A 339 -4.18 -9.13 20.94
C LEU A 339 -3.21 -8.14 21.62
N ALA A 340 -3.33 -6.84 21.35
CA ALA A 340 -2.47 -5.83 21.97
C ALA A 340 -2.80 -5.66 23.46
N ALA A 341 -1.93 -6.19 24.32
CA ALA A 341 -2.02 -6.07 25.76
C ALA A 341 -1.94 -4.59 26.19
N GLY A 342 -3.09 -3.97 26.51
CA GLY A 342 -3.14 -2.75 27.32
C GLY A 342 -3.63 -1.45 26.67
N GLY A 343 -4.18 -1.42 25.45
CA GLY A 343 -4.51 -0.12 24.85
C GLY A 343 -5.56 -0.04 23.74
N ALA A 344 -6.04 -1.15 23.17
CA ALA A 344 -6.99 -1.12 22.04
C ALA A 344 -8.36 -0.46 22.37
N LEU A 345 -8.63 -0.16 23.65
CA LEU A 345 -9.82 0.58 24.13
C LEU A 345 -9.49 2.03 24.57
N GLY A 346 -8.25 2.50 24.41
CA GLY A 346 -7.84 3.85 24.82
C GLY A 346 -8.30 4.96 23.86
N TYR A 347 -8.63 4.61 22.62
CA TYR A 347 -9.13 5.54 21.59
C TYR A 347 -10.65 5.76 21.65
N LEU A 348 -11.29 5.36 22.77
CA LEU A 348 -12.72 5.52 23.00
C LEU A 348 -13.08 6.98 23.33
N GLY A 349 -12.91 7.86 22.35
CA GLY A 349 -14.00 8.80 22.10
C GLY A 349 -15.23 7.95 21.83
N THR A 350 -16.23 8.00 22.71
CA THR A 350 -17.52 7.28 22.57
C THR A 350 -18.24 7.51 21.23
N ALA A 351 -17.73 8.42 20.39
CA ALA A 351 -18.26 8.79 19.09
C ALA A 351 -17.78 7.93 17.90
N ASN A 352 -16.65 7.19 17.97
CA ASN A 352 -15.90 6.88 16.73
C ASN A 352 -15.59 5.41 16.41
N TRP A 353 -16.28 4.44 17.03
CA TRP A 353 -16.26 3.06 16.53
C TRP A 353 -17.53 2.76 15.72
N PRO A 354 -17.45 2.43 14.43
CA PRO A 354 -18.55 1.75 13.79
C PRO A 354 -18.64 0.38 14.44
N ARG A 355 -19.73 0.17 15.16
CA ARG A 355 -20.24 -1.20 15.24
C ARG A 355 -20.45 -1.63 13.78
N THR A 356 -19.89 -2.76 13.37
CA THR A 356 -20.38 -3.46 12.17
C THR A 356 -21.90 -3.43 12.25
N ASP A 357 -22.57 -2.80 11.28
CA ASP A 357 -24.02 -2.64 11.36
C ASP A 357 -24.64 -4.04 11.50
N ILE A 358 -25.74 -4.16 12.26
CA ILE A 358 -26.39 -5.47 12.43
C ILE A 358 -26.86 -6.04 11.08
N SER A 359 -27.17 -5.19 10.10
CA SER A 359 -27.45 -5.57 8.71
C SER A 359 -26.19 -5.99 7.93
N ASP A 360 -25.01 -5.68 8.46
CA ASP A 360 -23.72 -6.06 7.92
C ASP A 360 -23.23 -7.40 8.50
N ILE A 361 -23.85 -7.88 9.57
CA ILE A 361 -23.62 -9.22 10.11
C ILE A 361 -24.52 -10.22 9.34
N PRO A 362 -23.96 -11.29 8.75
CA PRO A 362 -24.74 -12.34 8.11
C PRO A 362 -25.84 -12.84 9.05
N SER A 363 -27.08 -12.93 8.57
CA SER A 363 -28.27 -13.27 9.36
C SER A 363 -28.23 -14.58 10.17
N TYR A 364 -27.24 -15.44 9.91
CA TYR A 364 -27.03 -16.70 10.61
C TYR A 364 -25.95 -16.63 11.71
N MET A 365 -25.22 -15.52 11.82
CA MET A 365 -24.37 -15.22 12.96
C MET A 365 -25.21 -14.58 14.07
N ASP A 366 -24.87 -14.88 15.32
CA ASP A 366 -25.56 -14.30 16.46
C ASP A 366 -25.26 -12.80 16.52
N THR A 367 -26.29 -11.96 16.42
CA THR A 367 -26.16 -10.51 16.50
C THR A 367 -25.77 -10.02 17.89
N THR A 368 -25.75 -10.92 18.89
CA THR A 368 -25.16 -10.67 20.21
C THR A 368 -23.65 -10.91 20.27
N GLU A 369 -23.03 -11.52 19.24
CA GLU A 369 -21.58 -11.50 18.99
C GLU A 369 -21.12 -10.13 18.45
N SER A 370 -21.63 -9.04 19.03
CA SER A 370 -20.92 -7.77 19.05
C SER A 370 -19.67 -7.83 19.93
N ASP A 371 -19.45 -8.93 20.66
CA ASP A 371 -18.18 -9.26 21.32
C ASP A 371 -17.15 -9.68 20.25
N GLN A 372 -16.56 -8.65 19.64
CA GLN A 372 -15.53 -8.66 18.59
C GLN A 372 -14.29 -9.54 18.88
N ALA A 373 -14.18 -10.14 20.08
CA ALA A 373 -13.08 -11.02 20.47
C ALA A 373 -13.04 -12.36 19.70
N ASN A 374 -14.15 -12.78 19.06
CA ASN A 374 -14.22 -14.06 18.34
C ASN A 374 -14.08 -13.94 16.81
N LEU A 375 -14.07 -12.72 16.26
CA LEU A 375 -14.02 -12.48 14.82
C LEU A 375 -12.57 -12.34 14.33
N THR A 376 -11.89 -13.46 14.10
CA THR A 376 -10.44 -13.45 13.76
C THR A 376 -10.12 -13.64 12.27
N ASP A 377 -11.07 -14.09 11.44
CA ASP A 377 -10.82 -14.35 10.02
C ASP A 377 -12.11 -14.19 9.18
N PRO A 378 -12.14 -13.30 8.16
CA PRO A 378 -13.25 -13.22 7.19
C PRO A 378 -13.29 -14.42 6.22
N LEU A 379 -12.45 -15.44 6.44
CA LEU A 379 -12.26 -16.65 5.65
C LEU A 379 -11.58 -16.36 4.31
N PHE A 380 -10.42 -15.70 4.34
CA PHE A 380 -9.57 -15.57 3.15
C PHE A 380 -9.13 -16.94 2.62
N LYS A 381 -8.93 -17.07 1.30
CA LYS A 381 -8.45 -18.30 0.65
C LYS A 381 -7.07 -18.70 1.17
N THR A 382 -6.21 -17.72 1.43
CA THR A 382 -4.86 -17.90 1.98
C THR A 382 -4.76 -17.24 3.35
N SER A 383 -4.33 -17.98 4.36
CA SER A 383 -4.20 -17.50 5.73
C SER A 383 -2.77 -17.05 6.09
N THR A 384 -1.80 -17.22 5.20
CA THR A 384 -0.39 -16.95 5.50
C THR A 384 -0.16 -15.48 5.82
N GLU A 385 0.47 -15.24 6.98
CA GLU A 385 0.83 -13.90 7.49
C GLU A 385 2.09 -13.31 6.82
N GLY A 386 2.64 -13.98 5.81
CA GLY A 386 3.77 -13.48 5.04
C GLY A 386 3.38 -12.44 3.98
N TYR A 387 4.17 -12.35 2.91
CA TYR A 387 3.97 -11.42 1.81
C TYR A 387 2.63 -11.68 1.11
N LEU A 388 1.70 -10.77 1.38
CA LEU A 388 0.40 -10.80 0.76
C LEU A 388 0.52 -10.33 -0.69
N LYS A 389 -0.08 -11.10 -1.57
CA LYS A 389 -0.30 -10.77 -2.98
C LYS A 389 -1.74 -10.36 -3.18
N PRO A 390 -2.07 -9.66 -4.27
CA PRO A 390 -3.44 -9.22 -4.51
C PRO A 390 -4.48 -10.36 -4.57
N SER A 391 -4.08 -11.59 -4.92
CA SER A 391 -4.92 -12.80 -4.91
C SER A 391 -5.29 -13.30 -3.51
N ASP A 392 -4.52 -12.91 -2.50
CA ASP A 392 -4.64 -13.47 -1.15
C ASP A 392 -5.84 -12.90 -0.39
N PHE A 393 -6.41 -11.83 -0.91
CA PHE A 393 -7.60 -11.14 -0.41
C PHE A 393 -8.90 -11.75 -0.91
N GLU A 394 -8.83 -12.79 -1.74
CA GLU A 394 -10.00 -13.52 -2.18
C GLU A 394 -10.63 -14.29 -1.02
N LEU A 395 -11.95 -14.15 -0.87
CA LEU A 395 -12.70 -14.87 0.14
C LEU A 395 -12.98 -16.32 -0.31
N LYS A 396 -12.96 -17.26 0.63
CA LYS A 396 -13.45 -18.62 0.44
C LYS A 396 -14.92 -18.59 0.02
N GLN A 397 -15.36 -19.61 -0.71
CA GLN A 397 -16.78 -19.71 -1.09
C GLN A 397 -17.71 -19.80 0.14
N SER A 398 -17.21 -20.36 1.24
CA SER A 398 -17.91 -20.44 2.52
C SER A 398 -17.90 -19.14 3.31
N SER A 399 -17.23 -18.09 2.82
CA SER A 399 -17.17 -16.83 3.53
C SER A 399 -18.58 -16.22 3.63
N PRO A 400 -19.00 -15.82 4.83
CA PRO A 400 -20.23 -15.05 5.04
C PRO A 400 -20.27 -13.76 4.24
N LEU A 401 -19.09 -13.23 3.93
CA LEU A 401 -18.90 -11.95 3.26
C LEU A 401 -18.75 -12.12 1.76
N LYS A 402 -18.96 -13.34 1.22
CA LYS A 402 -18.86 -13.58 -0.22
C LYS A 402 -19.79 -12.65 -0.97
N GLY A 403 -19.22 -11.85 -1.87
CA GLY A 403 -19.94 -10.79 -2.59
C GLY A 403 -19.73 -9.38 -2.01
N ARG A 404 -18.97 -9.24 -0.91
CA ARG A 404 -18.44 -7.98 -0.37
C ARG A 404 -16.92 -7.89 -0.63
N GLY A 405 -16.35 -6.69 -0.51
CA GLY A 405 -14.91 -6.45 -0.58
C GLY A 405 -14.25 -6.63 -1.96
N ALA A 406 -12.95 -6.97 -1.95
CA ALA A 406 -12.03 -7.08 -3.09
C ALA A 406 -12.36 -8.27 -4.01
N GLY A 407 -13.56 -8.27 -4.60
CA GLY A 407 -14.06 -9.46 -5.27
C GLY A 407 -15.38 -9.29 -5.99
N TYR A 408 -15.98 -8.09 -6.00
CA TYR A 408 -17.10 -7.81 -6.91
C TYR A 408 -16.61 -7.61 -8.36
N ARG A 409 -15.74 -8.51 -8.85
CA ARG A 409 -15.66 -8.79 -10.27
C ARG A 409 -16.78 -9.78 -10.53
N SER A 410 -17.91 -9.33 -11.07
CA SER A 410 -18.81 -10.29 -11.72
C SER A 410 -17.94 -11.00 -12.76
N GLU A 411 -17.71 -12.30 -12.59
CA GLU A 411 -16.79 -13.12 -13.38
C GLU A 411 -17.19 -13.25 -14.88
N LYS A 412 -18.06 -12.36 -15.38
CA LYS A 412 -18.69 -12.46 -16.70
C LYS A 412 -18.67 -11.21 -17.59
N SER A 413 -17.98 -10.11 -17.27
CA SER A 413 -18.00 -8.95 -18.17
C SER A 413 -16.64 -8.35 -18.49
N GLY A 414 -15.99 -8.91 -19.51
CA GLY A 414 -14.88 -8.28 -20.24
C GLY A 414 -15.26 -7.01 -21.02
N SER A 415 -16.26 -6.23 -20.59
CA SER A 415 -16.64 -4.97 -21.27
C SER A 415 -17.51 -3.98 -20.47
N ARG A 416 -17.77 -4.18 -19.16
CA ARG A 416 -18.78 -3.35 -18.44
C ARG A 416 -18.41 -2.80 -17.05
N SER A 417 -17.12 -2.68 -16.69
CA SER A 417 -16.75 -2.00 -15.44
C SER A 417 -17.13 -0.51 -15.40
N ARG A 418 -17.37 0.14 -16.56
CA ARG A 418 -17.84 1.54 -16.62
C ARG A 418 -19.29 1.75 -16.14
N GLY A 419 -20.13 0.71 -16.10
CA GLY A 419 -21.55 0.86 -15.76
C GLY A 419 -21.88 0.74 -14.27
N LEU A 420 -20.99 0.16 -13.45
CA LEU A 420 -21.26 -0.12 -12.03
C LEU A 420 -20.99 1.08 -11.11
N ILE A 421 -20.09 1.99 -11.49
CA ILE A 421 -19.79 3.20 -10.72
C ILE A 421 -21.04 4.09 -10.59
N SER A 422 -21.90 4.18 -11.62
CA SER A 422 -23.13 4.98 -11.52
C SER A 422 -24.22 4.37 -10.64
N SER A 423 -24.11 3.08 -10.27
CA SER A 423 -25.10 2.38 -9.45
C SER A 423 -24.74 2.32 -7.97
N MET A 424 -23.48 2.55 -7.61
CA MET A 424 -23.04 2.60 -6.21
C MET A 424 -23.17 3.98 -5.57
N ILE A 425 -23.35 5.03 -6.38
CA ILE A 425 -23.53 6.44 -5.96
C ILE A 425 -25.03 6.82 -5.86
N GLY A 426 -25.93 5.85 -6.07
CA GLY A 426 -27.40 6.03 -6.04
C GLY A 426 -28.04 5.80 -4.68
#